data_AF-A0A284VMV6-F1
#
_entry.id   AF-A0A284VMV6-F1
#
_cell.length_a   1.000
_cell.length_b   1.000
_cell.length_c   1.000
_cell.angle_alpha   90.00
_cell.angle_beta   90.00
_cell.angle_gamma   90.00
#
_symmetry.space_group_name_H-M   'P 1'
#
loop_
_entity.id
_entity.type
_entity.pdbx_description
1 polymer ?
#
loop_
_entity_poly.entity_id
_entity_poly.type
_entity_poly.pdbx_seq_one_letter_code
_entity_poly.pdbx_strand_id
1 'polypeptide(L)'
;MNRELYMPVIRAIVTLVLVILVKLAAMLTLRDTRTVYTVLDIALSLAVVIILLKFRLEFNRQLAISKPDFPEARSFITGLALLLVILTLYWAFAPYSGVLPEDSYNILFFILALVPVYLLWSILNKNAGRLSEVLLLSSREEKRTCSCGCENPGTAGFCNRCGSPLQ
;
A
#
# COMPACT_ATOMS: atom_id res chain seq x y z
N MET A 1 -16.42 15.69 4.81
CA MET A 1 -15.19 15.01 4.33
C MET A 1 -14.51 15.94 3.33
N ASN A 2 -13.28 16.38 3.57
CA ASN A 2 -12.66 17.50 2.85
C ASN A 2 -12.37 17.16 1.38
N ARG A 3 -12.96 17.94 0.46
CA ARG A 3 -12.82 17.78 -1.01
C ARG A 3 -11.36 17.87 -1.48
N GLU A 4 -10.54 18.62 -0.75
CA GLU A 4 -9.12 18.79 -1.04
C GLU A 4 -8.38 17.46 -0.95
N LEU A 5 -8.57 16.69 0.13
CA LEU A 5 -7.91 15.40 0.36
C LEU A 5 -8.22 14.34 -0.71
N TYR A 6 -9.34 14.47 -1.40
CA TYR A 6 -9.83 13.51 -2.39
C TYR A 6 -9.23 13.76 -3.78
N MET A 7 -8.78 14.99 -4.07
CA MET A 7 -8.20 15.34 -5.37
C MET A 7 -6.89 14.59 -5.69
N PRO A 8 -5.92 14.46 -4.75
CA PRO A 8 -4.71 13.66 -4.97
C PRO A 8 -5.04 12.19 -5.24
N VAL A 9 -6.05 11.66 -4.53
CA VAL A 9 -6.50 10.28 -4.65
C VAL A 9 -7.12 10.05 -6.03
N ILE A 10 -8.06 10.89 -6.46
CA ILE A 10 -8.67 10.80 -7.79
C ILE A 10 -7.58 10.89 -8.86
N ARG A 11 -6.65 11.85 -8.75
CA ARG A 11 -5.59 12.03 -9.75
C ARG A 11 -4.70 10.80 -9.85
N ALA A 12 -4.32 10.21 -8.72
CA ALA A 12 -3.52 8.99 -8.68
C ALA A 12 -4.28 7.80 -9.27
N ILE A 13 -5.56 7.63 -8.91
CA ILE A 13 -6.42 6.56 -9.45
C ILE A 13 -6.57 6.70 -10.96
N VAL A 14 -6.91 7.89 -11.47
CA VAL A 14 -7.07 8.13 -12.91
C VAL A 14 -5.78 7.84 -13.66
N THR A 15 -4.63 8.29 -13.12
CA THR A 15 -3.33 8.03 -13.76
C THR A 15 -2.97 6.54 -13.73
N LEU A 16 -3.24 5.84 -12.62
CA LEU A 16 -3.04 4.39 -12.51
C LEU A 16 -3.91 3.63 -13.52
N VAL A 17 -5.19 3.96 -13.62
CA VAL A 17 -6.11 3.35 -14.60
C VAL A 17 -5.60 3.57 -16.01
N LEU A 18 -5.15 4.77 -16.34
CA LEU A 18 -4.61 5.08 -17.67
C LEU A 18 -3.35 4.27 -17.98
N VAL A 19 -2.43 4.12 -17.01
CA VAL A 19 -1.23 3.29 -17.19
C VAL A 19 -1.59 1.81 -17.36
N ILE A 20 -2.58 1.30 -16.63
CA ILE A 20 -3.06 -0.08 -16.77
C ILE A 20 -3.67 -0.31 -18.17
N LEU A 21 -4.47 0.64 -18.67
CA LEU A 21 -5.04 0.56 -20.01
C LEU A 21 -3.96 0.57 -21.09
N VAL A 22 -2.93 1.41 -20.94
CA VAL A 22 -1.78 1.44 -21.86
C VAL A 22 -1.00 0.13 -21.81
N LYS A 23 -0.76 -0.45 -20.62
CA LYS A 23 -0.13 -1.77 -20.49
C LYS A 23 -0.94 -2.86 -21.19
N LEU A 24 -2.26 -2.85 -21.03
CA LEU A 24 -3.15 -3.83 -21.63
C LEU A 24 -3.18 -3.70 -23.16
N ALA A 25 -3.24 -2.47 -23.67
CA ALA A 25 -3.12 -2.20 -25.10
C ALA A 25 -1.77 -2.63 -25.67
N ALA A 26 -0.67 -2.34 -24.96
CA ALA A 26 0.68 -2.77 -25.32
C ALA A 26 0.80 -4.30 -25.36
N MET A 27 0.23 -5.00 -24.37
CA MET A 27 0.22 -6.46 -24.34
C MET A 27 -0.55 -7.07 -25.51
N LEU A 28 -1.66 -6.45 -25.93
CA LEU A 28 -2.46 -6.92 -27.07
C LEU A 28 -1.79 -6.64 -28.42
N THR A 29 -1.09 -5.51 -28.56
CA THR A 29 -0.54 -5.03 -29.85
C THR A 29 0.90 -5.46 -30.11
N LEU A 30 1.73 -5.55 -29.07
CA LEU A 30 3.17 -5.81 -29.17
C LEU A 30 3.53 -7.24 -28.75
N ARG A 31 2.55 -8.15 -28.68
CA ARG A 31 2.71 -9.52 -28.17
C ARG A 31 3.81 -10.30 -28.89
N ASP A 32 3.95 -10.10 -30.20
CA ASP A 32 4.94 -10.82 -31.02
C ASP A 32 6.35 -10.20 -30.94
N THR A 33 6.47 -8.95 -30.49
CA THR A 33 7.75 -8.24 -30.36
C THR A 33 8.23 -8.23 -28.91
N ARG A 34 8.75 -9.38 -28.45
CA ARG A 34 9.13 -9.63 -27.05
C ARG A 34 10.07 -8.58 -26.45
N THR A 35 11.06 -8.10 -27.21
CA THR A 35 12.05 -7.12 -26.75
C THR A 35 11.45 -5.72 -26.59
N VAL A 36 10.63 -5.26 -27.53
CA VAL A 36 9.99 -3.93 -27.49
C VAL A 36 8.97 -3.86 -26.37
N TYR A 37 8.17 -4.93 -26.21
CA TYR A 37 7.23 -5.06 -25.10
C TYR A 37 7.93 -5.01 -23.74
N THR A 38 9.07 -5.70 -23.59
CA THR A 38 9.86 -5.70 -22.35
C THR A 38 10.30 -4.30 -21.94
N VAL A 39 10.88 -3.54 -22.87
CA VAL A 39 11.35 -2.17 -22.58
C VAL A 39 10.18 -1.25 -22.21
N LEU A 40 9.07 -1.36 -22.95
CA LEU A 40 7.87 -0.57 -22.69
C LEU A 40 7.23 -0.91 -21.34
N ASP A 41 7.17 -2.18 -20.96
CA ASP A 41 6.59 -2.64 -19.70
C ASP A 41 7.44 -2.22 -18.49
N ILE A 42 8.77 -2.26 -18.61
CA ILE A 42 9.69 -1.70 -17.60
C ILE A 42 9.46 -0.19 -17.45
N ALA A 43 9.41 0.54 -18.57
CA ALA A 43 9.18 1.99 -18.57
C ALA A 43 7.82 2.37 -17.93
N LEU A 44 6.75 1.65 -18.28
CA LEU A 44 5.41 1.86 -17.69
C LEU A 44 5.40 1.52 -16.19
N SER A 45 6.13 0.48 -15.78
CA SER A 45 6.24 0.12 -14.36
C SER A 45 6.99 1.18 -13.54
N LEU A 46 8.06 1.75 -14.10
CA LEU A 46 8.77 2.89 -13.50
C LEU A 46 7.86 4.12 -13.41
N ALA A 47 7.00 4.36 -14.41
CA ALA A 47 6.00 5.43 -14.34
C ALA A 47 5.02 5.21 -13.17
N VAL A 48 4.56 3.98 -12.93
CA VAL A 48 3.73 3.63 -11.76
C VAL A 48 4.45 3.97 -10.45
N VAL A 49 5.74 3.61 -10.33
CA VAL A 49 6.55 3.94 -9.14
C VAL A 49 6.60 5.46 -8.91
N ILE A 50 6.83 6.25 -9.95
CA ILE A 50 6.85 7.72 -9.86
C ILE A 50 5.48 8.26 -9.41
N ILE A 51 4.39 7.71 -9.96
CA ILE A 51 3.02 8.11 -9.58
C ILE A 51 2.76 7.82 -8.10
N LEU A 52 3.14 6.63 -7.61
CA LEU A 52 2.99 6.25 -6.20
C LEU A 52 3.80 7.17 -5.27
N LEU A 53 5.03 7.51 -5.64
CA LEU A 53 5.87 8.42 -4.86
C LEU A 53 5.32 9.86 -4.85
N LYS A 54 4.80 10.34 -5.98
CA LYS A 54 4.12 11.65 -6.05
C LYS A 54 2.82 11.65 -5.25
N PHE A 55 2.03 10.58 -5.34
CA PHE A 55 0.82 10.42 -4.55
C PHE A 55 1.15 10.46 -3.06
N ARG A 56 2.16 9.71 -2.61
CA ARG A 56 2.65 9.74 -1.23
C ARG A 56 2.97 11.16 -0.77
N LEU A 57 3.73 11.91 -1.56
CA LEU A 57 4.14 13.27 -1.20
C LEU A 57 2.93 14.21 -1.11
N GLU A 58 2.09 14.23 -2.14
CA GLU A 58 0.93 15.13 -2.23
C GLU A 58 -0.11 14.79 -1.16
N PHE A 59 -0.41 13.51 -0.98
CA PHE A 59 -1.38 13.06 0.01
C PHE A 59 -0.89 13.38 1.43
N ASN A 60 0.38 13.11 1.75
CA ASN A 60 0.93 13.46 3.06
C ASN A 60 0.91 14.97 3.32
N ARG A 61 1.19 15.78 2.31
CA ARG A 61 1.10 17.24 2.40
C ARG A 61 -0.31 17.68 2.76
N GLN A 62 -1.32 17.15 2.07
CA GLN A 62 -2.70 17.51 2.33
C GLN A 62 -3.24 16.93 3.65
N LEU A 63 -2.78 15.75 4.04
CA LEU A 63 -3.09 15.16 5.33
C LEU A 63 -2.50 15.99 6.47
N ALA A 64 -1.31 16.56 6.28
CA ALA A 64 -0.70 17.46 7.24
C ALA A 64 -1.50 18.75 7.45
N ILE A 65 -2.10 19.27 6.38
CA ILE A 65 -2.95 20.47 6.43
C ILE A 65 -4.34 20.16 7.01
N SER A 66 -4.96 19.05 6.60
CA SER A 66 -6.33 18.71 6.98
C SER A 66 -6.47 18.07 8.36
N LYS A 67 -5.47 17.29 8.81
CA LYS A 67 -5.44 16.64 10.13
C LYS A 67 -4.02 16.71 10.71
N PRO A 68 -3.64 17.86 11.31
CA PRO A 68 -2.34 18.03 11.94
C PRO A 68 -2.14 17.06 13.12
N ASP A 69 -3.20 16.78 13.88
CA ASP A 69 -3.16 16.01 15.14
C ASP A 69 -3.02 14.49 14.96
N PHE A 70 -3.01 13.99 13.72
CA PHE A 70 -2.98 12.56 13.44
C PHE A 70 -1.75 12.14 12.62
N PRO A 71 -0.54 12.13 13.22
CA PRO A 71 0.70 11.78 12.54
C PRO A 71 0.76 10.30 12.11
N GLU A 72 -0.01 9.42 12.76
CA GLU A 72 -0.05 7.98 12.50
C GLU A 72 -0.60 7.66 11.10
N ALA A 73 -1.64 8.36 10.65
CA ALA A 73 -2.15 8.14 9.28
C ALA A 73 -1.11 8.52 8.21
N ARG A 74 -0.25 9.52 8.47
CA ARG A 74 0.85 9.85 7.54
C ARG A 74 1.86 8.72 7.48
N SER A 75 2.24 8.17 8.63
CA SER A 75 3.14 7.00 8.70
C SER A 75 2.55 5.80 7.95
N PHE A 76 1.28 5.49 8.21
CA PHE A 76 0.57 4.38 7.58
C PHE A 76 0.52 4.52 6.06
N ILE A 77 0.14 5.69 5.55
CA ILE A 77 0.03 5.93 4.10
C ILE A 77 1.39 5.95 3.43
N THR A 78 2.40 6.49 4.10
CA THR A 78 3.80 6.43 3.62
C THR A 78 4.28 4.99 3.51
N GLY A 79 3.99 4.17 4.54
CA GLY A 79 4.30 2.75 4.55
C GLY A 79 3.58 1.98 3.44
N LEU A 80 2.28 2.18 3.29
CA LEU A 80 1.49 1.55 2.23
C LEU A 80 2.00 1.93 0.83
N ALA A 81 2.29 3.21 0.59
CA ALA A 81 2.80 3.67 -0.70
C ALA A 81 4.18 3.07 -1.01
N LEU A 82 5.07 2.97 -0.02
CA LEU A 82 6.38 2.33 -0.17
C LEU A 82 6.25 0.83 -0.42
N LEU A 83 5.34 0.15 0.28
CA LEU A 83 5.05 -1.27 0.06
C LEU A 83 4.56 -1.51 -1.37
N LEU A 84 3.64 -0.68 -1.86
CA LEU A 84 3.17 -0.74 -3.24
C LEU A 84 4.30 -0.50 -4.23
N VAL A 85 5.22 0.44 -3.97
CA VAL A 85 6.40 0.66 -4.82
C VAL A 85 7.29 -0.59 -4.87
N ILE A 86 7.56 -1.23 -3.73
CA ILE A 86 8.36 -2.46 -3.67
C ILE A 86 7.68 -3.58 -4.47
N LEU A 87 6.38 -3.79 -4.27
CA LEU A 87 5.59 -4.76 -5.04
C LEU A 87 5.65 -4.47 -6.54
N THR A 88 5.49 -3.20 -6.93
CA THR A 88 5.52 -2.80 -8.34
C THR A 88 6.88 -3.09 -8.96
N LEU A 89 7.97 -2.77 -8.25
CA LEU A 89 9.32 -3.09 -8.69
C LEU A 89 9.52 -4.61 -8.79
N TYR A 90 9.12 -5.39 -7.79
CA TYR A 90 9.25 -6.85 -7.83
C TYR A 90 8.53 -7.44 -9.03
N TRP A 91 7.25 -7.10 -9.25
CA TRP A 91 6.48 -7.62 -10.38
C TRP A 91 6.99 -7.14 -11.74
N ALA A 92 7.45 -5.89 -11.82
CA ALA A 92 8.00 -5.34 -13.03
C ALA A 92 9.31 -6.03 -13.42
N PHE A 93 10.14 -6.36 -12.44
CA PHE A 93 11.45 -6.93 -12.72
C PHE A 93 11.38 -8.47 -12.80
N ALA A 94 10.66 -9.18 -11.93
CA ALA A 94 10.59 -10.65 -11.87
C ALA A 94 10.61 -11.42 -13.21
N PRO A 95 9.79 -11.09 -14.23
CA PRO A 95 9.77 -11.83 -15.50
C PRO A 95 11.04 -11.63 -16.36
N TYR A 96 11.88 -10.64 -16.05
CA TYR A 96 13.07 -10.27 -16.83
C TYR A 96 14.38 -10.82 -16.28
N SER A 97 14.32 -11.61 -15.19
CA SER A 97 15.46 -12.31 -14.60
C SER A 97 16.22 -13.22 -15.60
N GLY A 98 15.56 -13.68 -16.67
CA GLY A 98 16.18 -14.49 -17.74
C GLY A 98 16.50 -13.75 -19.04
N VAL A 99 16.32 -12.42 -19.14
CA VAL A 99 16.50 -11.64 -20.38
C VAL A 99 17.76 -10.76 -20.36
N LEU A 100 18.18 -10.30 -19.18
CA LEU A 100 19.37 -9.47 -18.99
C LEU A 100 20.53 -10.31 -18.42
N PRO A 101 21.80 -9.91 -18.60
CA PRO A 101 22.94 -10.62 -18.01
C PRO A 101 22.77 -10.72 -16.49
N GLU A 102 22.75 -11.96 -15.98
CA GLU A 102 22.33 -12.31 -14.60
C GLU A 102 22.99 -11.44 -13.52
N ASP A 103 24.28 -11.12 -13.70
CA ASP A 103 25.04 -10.37 -12.71
C ASP A 103 24.63 -8.90 -12.60
N SER A 104 24.43 -8.22 -13.73
CA SER A 104 24.15 -6.77 -13.76
C SER A 104 22.70 -6.43 -13.39
N TYR A 105 21.78 -7.31 -13.75
CA TYR A 105 20.35 -7.14 -13.53
C TYR A 105 19.98 -7.25 -12.05
N ASN A 106 20.51 -8.28 -11.38
CA ASN A 106 20.26 -8.51 -9.97
C ASN A 106 20.83 -7.37 -9.12
N ILE A 107 22.02 -6.85 -9.47
CA ILE A 107 22.62 -5.70 -8.78
C ILE A 107 21.75 -4.44 -8.92
N LEU A 108 21.29 -4.12 -10.14
CA LEU A 108 20.47 -2.93 -10.37
C LEU A 108 19.11 -3.01 -9.65
N PHE A 109 18.45 -4.17 -9.73
CA PHE A 109 17.20 -4.42 -9.00
C PHE A 109 17.42 -4.28 -7.49
N PHE A 110 18.50 -4.88 -6.97
CA PHE A 110 18.81 -4.82 -5.54
C PHE A 110 19.03 -3.39 -5.07
N ILE A 111 19.77 -2.57 -5.82
CA ILE A 111 19.98 -1.15 -5.50
C ILE A 111 18.65 -0.37 -5.53
N LEU A 112 17.82 -0.56 -6.56
CA LEU A 112 16.51 0.10 -6.68
C LEU A 112 15.54 -0.30 -5.58
N ALA A 113 15.55 -1.57 -5.16
CA ALA A 113 14.70 -2.08 -4.10
C ALA A 113 15.22 -1.69 -2.70
N LEU A 114 16.53 -1.54 -2.52
CA LEU A 114 17.12 -1.21 -1.21
C LEU A 114 16.61 0.13 -0.67
N VAL A 115 16.47 1.14 -1.54
CA VAL A 115 16.04 2.49 -1.15
C VAL A 115 14.64 2.48 -0.51
N PRO A 116 13.57 1.98 -1.17
CA PRO A 116 12.24 1.95 -0.55
C PRO A 116 12.18 0.99 0.64
N VAL A 117 12.93 -0.11 0.64
CA VAL A 117 13.01 -1.05 1.77
C VAL A 117 13.63 -0.38 3.01
N TYR A 118 14.73 0.34 2.85
CA TYR A 118 15.38 1.08 3.93
C TYR A 118 14.46 2.16 4.51
N LEU A 119 13.75 2.89 3.65
CA LEU A 119 12.76 3.89 4.08
C LEU A 119 11.61 3.23 4.85
N LEU A 120 11.08 2.11 4.37
CA LEU A 120 10.02 1.35 5.04
C LEU A 120 10.48 0.87 6.41
N TRP A 121 11.68 0.27 6.48
CA TRP A 121 12.30 -0.18 7.72
C TRP A 121 12.47 0.96 8.72
N SER A 122 12.98 2.13 8.28
CA SER A 122 13.13 3.29 9.15
C SER A 122 11.79 3.79 9.70
N ILE A 123 10.71 3.75 8.92
CA ILE A 123 9.37 4.18 9.35
C ILE A 123 8.77 3.18 10.33
N LEU A 124 8.89 1.88 10.03
CA LEU A 124 8.45 0.79 10.90
C LEU A 124 9.16 0.86 12.25
N ASN A 125 10.49 1.00 12.26
CA ASN A 125 11.26 1.01 13.50
C ASN A 125 10.98 2.26 14.35
N LYS A 126 10.79 3.43 13.73
CA LYS A 126 10.43 4.67 14.45
C LYS A 126 9.02 4.64 15.03
N ASN A 127 8.09 3.91 14.40
CA ASN A 127 6.69 3.85 14.82
C ASN A 127 6.28 2.48 15.37
N ALA A 128 7.24 1.59 15.66
CA ALA A 128 6.98 0.19 16.02
C ALA A 128 6.05 0.07 17.24
N GLY A 129 6.29 0.87 18.29
CA GLY A 129 5.45 0.88 19.50
C GLY A 129 4.01 1.35 19.23
N ARG A 130 3.80 2.33 18.35
CA ARG A 130 2.46 2.85 18.02
C ARG A 130 1.73 1.94 17.03
N LEU A 131 2.45 1.34 16.09
CA LEU A 131 1.89 0.35 15.17
C LEU A 131 1.49 -0.93 15.88
N SER A 132 2.24 -1.35 16.91
CA SER A 132 1.81 -2.47 17.76
C SER A 132 0.52 -2.16 18.53
N GLU A 133 0.32 -0.92 18.98
CA GLU A 133 -0.93 -0.51 19.64
C GLU A 133 -2.11 -0.50 18.66
N VAL A 134 -1.94 -0.02 17.43
CA VAL A 134 -3.01 -0.06 16.41
C VAL A 134 -3.35 -1.50 15.99
N LEU A 135 -2.35 -2.37 15.86
CA LEU A 135 -2.56 -3.81 15.61
C LEU A 135 -3.25 -4.50 16.81
N LEU A 136 -2.87 -4.14 18.03
CA LEU A 136 -3.50 -4.64 19.25
C LEU A 136 -4.94 -4.12 19.42
N LEU A 137 -5.22 -2.88 19.01
CA LEU A 137 -6.57 -2.30 18.98
C LEU A 137 -7.43 -2.98 17.90
N SER A 138 -6.85 -3.32 16.75
CA SER A 138 -7.54 -4.12 15.73
C SER A 138 -7.80 -5.56 16.18
N SER A 139 -7.05 -6.09 17.15
CA SER A 139 -7.23 -7.43 17.72
C SER A 139 -8.06 -7.43 19.01
N ARG A 140 -8.25 -6.29 19.66
CA ARG A 140 -9.19 -6.14 20.78
C ARG A 140 -10.57 -5.88 20.21
N GLU A 141 -11.26 -6.95 19.82
CA GLU A 141 -12.72 -6.92 19.87
C GLU A 141 -13.11 -6.52 21.29
N GLU A 142 -13.88 -5.44 21.41
CA GLU A 142 -14.34 -4.89 22.68
C GLU A 142 -15.28 -5.92 23.33
N LYS A 143 -14.74 -6.80 24.17
CA LYS A 143 -15.54 -7.87 24.78
C LYS A 143 -16.54 -7.28 25.76
N ARG A 144 -17.82 -7.60 25.59
CA ARG A 144 -18.89 -7.23 26.52
C ARG A 144 -19.20 -8.38 27.46
N THR A 145 -19.15 -8.10 28.75
CA THR A 145 -19.49 -9.08 29.78
C THR A 145 -20.99 -9.01 30.04
N CYS A 146 -21.67 -10.13 29.83
CA CYS A 146 -23.08 -10.26 30.15
C CYS A 146 -23.31 -10.35 31.66
N SER A 147 -24.51 -9.99 32.15
CA SER A 147 -24.92 -10.20 33.54
C SER A 147 -24.85 -11.66 34.01
N CYS A 148 -24.79 -12.63 33.08
CA CYS A 148 -24.57 -14.05 33.39
C CYS A 148 -23.08 -14.43 33.58
N GLY A 149 -22.17 -13.45 33.49
CA GLY A 149 -20.73 -13.64 33.66
C GLY A 149 -19.99 -14.13 32.40
N CYS A 150 -20.65 -14.25 31.25
CA CYS A 150 -19.99 -14.63 29.99
C CYS A 150 -19.47 -13.43 29.21
N GLU A 151 -18.24 -13.55 28.71
CA GLU A 151 -17.66 -12.64 27.72
C GLU A 151 -18.21 -12.94 26.33
N ASN A 152 -18.67 -11.90 25.64
CA ASN A 152 -19.17 -11.97 24.28
C ASN A 152 -18.44 -10.95 23.41
N PRO A 153 -18.30 -11.19 22.09
CA PRO A 153 -17.70 -10.22 21.18
C PRO A 153 -18.54 -8.93 21.15
N GLY A 154 -17.90 -7.77 21.00
CA GLY A 154 -18.56 -6.45 21.12
C GLY A 154 -19.64 -6.16 20.09
N THR A 155 -19.68 -6.94 19.01
CA THR A 155 -20.69 -6.88 17.94
C THR A 155 -21.91 -7.77 18.20
N ALA A 156 -21.89 -8.61 19.25
CA ALA A 156 -23.01 -9.47 19.59
C ALA A 156 -24.15 -8.67 20.22
N GLY A 157 -25.34 -8.71 19.61
CA GLY A 157 -26.55 -8.11 20.19
C GLY A 157 -27.13 -8.90 21.38
N PHE A 158 -26.78 -10.19 21.48
CA PHE A 158 -27.27 -11.10 22.53
C PHE A 158 -26.13 -11.96 23.06
N CYS A 159 -26.23 -12.35 24.33
CA CYS A 159 -25.26 -13.23 24.96
C CYS A 159 -25.37 -14.66 24.40
N ASN A 160 -24.25 -15.23 23.97
CA ASN A 160 -24.16 -16.57 23.38
C ASN A 160 -24.58 -17.69 24.35
N ARG A 161 -24.52 -17.44 25.66
CA ARG A 161 -24.89 -18.44 26.69
C ARG A 161 -26.34 -18.35 27.18
N CYS A 162 -26.83 -17.16 27.52
CA CYS A 162 -28.14 -16.98 28.14
C CYS A 162 -29.16 -16.26 27.25
N GLY A 163 -28.77 -15.82 26.05
CA GLY A 163 -29.66 -15.14 25.10
C GLY A 163 -30.13 -13.75 25.53
N SER A 164 -29.65 -13.21 26.65
CA SER A 164 -30.04 -11.86 27.10
C SER A 164 -29.39 -10.79 26.22
N PRO A 165 -30.09 -9.67 25.98
CA PRO A 165 -29.53 -8.56 25.20
C PRO A 165 -28.28 -8.00 25.89
N LEU A 166 -27.22 -7.79 25.11
CA LEU A 166 -25.98 -7.17 25.57
C LEU A 166 -26.08 -5.66 25.33
N GLN A 167 -26.14 -4.87 26.40
CA GLN A 167 -26.07 -3.40 26.33
C GLN A 167 -24.64 -2.93 26.10
#